data_AF-A0A2E7RY21-F1
#
_entry.id   AF-A0A2E7RY21-F1
#
_cell.length_a   1.000
_cell.length_b   1.000
_cell.length_c   1.000
_cell.angle_alpha   90.00
_cell.angle_beta   90.00
_cell.angle_gamma   90.00
#
_symmetry.space_group_name_H-M   'P 1'
#
loop_
_entity.id
_entity.type
_entity.pdbx_description
1 polymer ?
#
loop_
_entity_poly.entity_id
_entity_poly.type
_entity_poly.pdbx_seq_one_letter_code
_entity_poly.pdbx_strand_id
1 'polypeptide(L)'
;METILGRGWRLRCPRCGEGRLFPSARRWFVMHERCEACNLKYERDRGYFLGSTYINYGWTGVLLVVLYFGLHFGCGFTNTQLAFPLAAVFIGVPIVMWRHARSIWLAMDCVFDRTGFAEDE
;
A
#
# COMPACT_ATOMS: atom_id res chain seq x y z
N MET A 1 -1.49 -10.00 -16.11
CA MET A 1 -1.04 -9.59 -14.75
C MET A 1 -0.65 -8.11 -14.71
N GLU A 2 0.08 -7.60 -15.72
CA GLU A 2 0.54 -6.20 -15.78
C GLU A 2 -0.59 -5.16 -15.68
N THR A 3 -1.76 -5.44 -16.24
CA THR A 3 -2.91 -4.53 -16.21
C THR A 3 -3.50 -4.34 -14.80
N ILE A 4 -3.48 -5.36 -13.95
CA ILE A 4 -4.04 -5.28 -12.58
C ILE A 4 -3.08 -4.55 -11.65
N LEU A 5 -1.78 -4.87 -11.72
CA LEU A 5 -0.75 -4.19 -10.93
C LEU A 5 -0.66 -2.70 -11.28
N GLY A 6 -0.74 -2.35 -12.57
CA GLY A 6 -0.74 -0.97 -13.02
C GLY A 6 -1.96 -0.17 -12.54
N ARG A 7 -3.13 -0.81 -12.41
CA ARG A 7 -4.33 -0.20 -11.80
C ARG A 7 -4.14 0.04 -10.30
N GLY A 8 -3.52 -0.92 -9.60
CA GLY A 8 -3.18 -0.79 -8.19
C GLY A 8 -2.23 0.38 -7.92
N TRP A 9 -1.22 0.59 -8.76
CA TRP A 9 -0.34 1.76 -8.64
C TRP A 9 -1.07 3.09 -8.81
N ARG A 10 -2.11 3.11 -9.67
CA ARG A 10 -2.97 4.29 -9.92
C ARG A 10 -4.10 4.44 -8.89
N LEU A 11 -4.13 3.63 -7.83
CA LEU A 11 -5.18 3.66 -6.79
C LEU A 11 -6.59 3.46 -7.39
N ARG A 12 -6.67 2.61 -8.42
CA ARG A 12 -7.91 2.23 -9.11
C ARG A 12 -8.32 0.82 -8.76
N CYS A 13 -9.61 0.53 -8.91
CA CYS A 13 -10.18 -0.78 -8.68
C CYS A 13 -9.42 -1.85 -9.50
N PRO A 14 -8.92 -2.93 -8.88
CA PRO A 14 -8.18 -3.97 -9.60
C PRO A 14 -9.06 -4.71 -10.62
N ARG A 15 -10.35 -4.89 -10.31
CA ARG A 15 -11.36 -5.55 -11.14
C ARG A 15 -11.71 -4.72 -12.39
N CYS A 16 -12.37 -3.58 -12.23
CA CYS A 16 -12.84 -2.78 -13.38
C CYS A 16 -11.79 -1.78 -13.90
N GLY A 17 -10.85 -1.32 -13.08
CA GLY A 17 -9.87 -0.29 -13.45
C GLY A 17 -10.39 1.16 -13.45
N GLU A 18 -11.71 1.36 -13.34
CA GLU A 18 -12.33 2.69 -13.42
C GLU A 18 -12.60 3.32 -12.06
N GLY A 19 -13.10 2.55 -11.09
CA GLY A 19 -13.43 3.10 -9.77
C GLY A 19 -12.18 3.53 -9.00
N ARG A 20 -12.27 4.66 -8.28
CA ARG A 20 -11.21 5.11 -7.38
C ARG A 20 -11.33 4.39 -6.04
N LEU A 21 -10.22 3.98 -5.44
CA LEU A 21 -10.23 3.44 -4.06
C LEU A 21 -10.43 4.57 -3.03
N PHE A 22 -9.89 5.75 -3.33
CA PHE A 22 -9.92 6.91 -2.44
C PHE A 22 -10.65 8.08 -3.11
N PRO A 23 -11.62 8.71 -2.42
CA PRO A 23 -12.47 9.76 -3.00
C PRO A 23 -11.69 11.02 -3.36
N SER A 24 -10.69 11.38 -2.55
CA SER A 24 -9.90 12.60 -2.75
C SER A 24 -8.54 12.49 -2.08
N ALA A 25 -7.53 13.17 -2.63
CA ALA A 25 -6.24 13.33 -1.98
C ALA A 25 -6.35 14.06 -0.62
N ARG A 26 -7.40 14.87 -0.42
CA ARG A 26 -7.64 15.60 0.84
C ARG A 26 -8.15 14.70 1.97
N ARG A 27 -8.78 13.56 1.65
CA ARG A 27 -9.22 12.56 2.62
C ARG A 27 -8.29 11.35 2.58
N TRP A 28 -7.06 11.56 3.03
CA TRP A 28 -5.97 10.57 2.90
C TRP A 28 -6.29 9.21 3.54
N PHE A 29 -7.05 9.21 4.63
CA PHE A 29 -7.39 8.01 5.42
C PHE A 29 -8.79 7.46 5.17
N VAL A 30 -9.59 8.08 4.28
CA VAL A 30 -10.95 7.62 3.98
C VAL A 30 -10.92 6.84 2.68
N MET A 31 -11.29 5.57 2.75
CA MET A 31 -11.41 4.69 1.58
C MET A 31 -12.90 4.46 1.30
N HIS A 32 -13.27 4.28 0.03
CA HIS A 32 -14.62 3.81 -0.28
C HIS A 32 -14.81 2.38 0.24
N GLU A 33 -16.01 2.06 0.70
CA GLU A 33 -16.35 0.66 1.07
C GLU A 33 -16.56 -0.21 -0.17
N ARG A 34 -17.15 0.39 -1.22
CA ARG A 34 -17.46 -0.26 -2.49
C ARG A 34 -16.96 0.54 -3.69
N CYS A 35 -16.71 -0.14 -4.78
CA CYS A 35 -16.36 0.48 -6.05
C CYS A 35 -17.58 1.18 -6.68
N GLU A 36 -17.46 2.44 -7.07
CA GLU A 36 -18.57 3.20 -7.70
C GLU A 36 -18.99 2.67 -9.09
N ALA A 37 -18.12 1.95 -9.79
CA ALA A 37 -18.37 1.48 -11.16
C ALA A 37 -18.84 0.01 -11.24
N CYS A 38 -18.30 -0.87 -10.40
CA CYS A 38 -18.62 -2.30 -10.41
C CYS A 38 -19.21 -2.82 -9.09
N ASN A 39 -19.49 -1.92 -8.14
CA ASN A 39 -20.05 -2.20 -6.81
C ASN A 39 -19.28 -3.20 -5.93
N LEU A 40 -18.06 -3.58 -6.35
CA LEU A 40 -17.19 -4.49 -5.63
C LEU A 40 -16.90 -3.95 -4.22
N LYS A 41 -17.18 -4.76 -3.21
CA LYS A 41 -16.83 -4.46 -1.81
C LYS A 41 -15.33 -4.63 -1.61
N TYR A 42 -14.63 -3.56 -1.27
CA TYR A 42 -13.17 -3.60 -1.08
C TYR A 42 -12.77 -4.26 0.25
N GLU A 43 -13.56 -4.06 1.30
CA GLU A 43 -13.37 -4.74 2.59
C GLU A 43 -14.36 -5.90 2.69
N ARG A 44 -13.89 -7.11 2.37
CA ARG A 44 -14.73 -8.32 2.42
C ARG A 44 -15.09 -8.68 3.85
N ASP A 45 -14.08 -8.78 4.71
CA ASP A 45 -14.19 -9.18 6.11
C ASP A 45 -13.48 -8.18 7.04
N ARG A 46 -13.86 -8.19 8.33
CA ARG A 46 -13.20 -7.37 9.35
C ARG A 46 -11.74 -7.76 9.48
N GLY A 47 -10.87 -6.77 9.33
CA GLY A 47 -9.42 -6.99 9.41
C GLY A 47 -8.78 -7.45 8.10
N TYR A 48 -9.51 -7.45 6.98
CA TYR A 48 -8.95 -7.75 5.66
C TYR A 48 -7.68 -6.94 5.34
N PHE A 49 -7.64 -5.67 5.77
CA PHE A 49 -6.48 -4.81 5.56
C PHE A 49 -5.29 -5.06 6.49
N LEU A 50 -5.34 -6.05 7.38
CA LEU A 50 -4.19 -6.41 8.22
C LEU A 50 -2.99 -6.82 7.36
N GLY A 51 -3.24 -7.54 6.27
CA GLY A 51 -2.21 -7.88 5.27
C GLY A 51 -1.54 -6.66 4.65
N SER A 52 -2.32 -5.61 4.33
CA SER A 52 -1.77 -4.36 3.82
C SER A 52 -0.85 -3.65 4.83
N THR A 53 -1.14 -3.76 6.13
CA THR A 53 -0.28 -3.24 7.20
C THR A 53 1.06 -3.97 7.23
N TYR A 54 1.06 -5.30 7.06
CA TYR A 54 2.30 -6.08 6.97
C TYR A 54 3.14 -5.70 5.75
N ILE A 55 2.52 -5.48 4.58
CA ILE A 55 3.24 -4.98 3.39
C ILE A 55 3.89 -3.63 3.67
N ASN A 56 3.14 -2.71 4.28
CA ASN A 56 3.64 -1.37 4.60
C ASN A 56 4.81 -1.41 5.59
N TYR A 57 4.70 -2.24 6.63
CA TYR A 57 5.75 -2.43 7.62
C TYR A 57 6.99 -3.09 7.02
N GLY A 58 6.81 -4.16 6.24
CA GLY A 58 7.90 -4.86 5.56
C GLY A 58 8.69 -3.95 4.62
N TRP A 59 7.99 -3.15 3.80
CA TRP A 59 8.66 -2.19 2.92
C TRP A 59 9.42 -1.11 3.68
N THR A 60 8.81 -0.57 4.74
CA THR A 60 9.46 0.45 5.60
C THR A 60 10.70 -0.13 6.27
N GLY A 61 10.63 -1.35 6.80
CA GLY A 61 11.76 -2.03 7.43
C GLY A 61 12.91 -2.28 6.46
N VAL A 62 12.62 -2.83 5.27
CA VAL A 62 13.63 -3.05 4.22
C VAL A 62 14.29 -1.74 3.82
N LEU A 63 13.49 -0.68 3.59
CA LEU A 63 14.01 0.63 3.23
C LEU A 63 14.94 1.20 4.32
N LEU A 64 14.58 1.07 5.60
CA LEU A 64 15.41 1.55 6.70
C LEU A 64 16.73 0.78 6.82
N VAL A 65 16.70 -0.54 6.65
CA VAL A 65 17.91 -1.36 6.62
C VAL A 65 18.82 -0.90 5.49
N VAL A 66 18.31 -0.82 4.26
CA VAL A 66 19.09 -0.38 3.09
C VAL A 66 19.68 1.02 3.31
N LEU A 67 18.87 1.96 3.83
CA LEU A 67 19.30 3.33 4.06
C LEU A 67 20.35 3.43 5.17
N TYR A 68 20.17 2.70 6.28
CA TYR A 68 21.14 2.65 7.36
C TYR A 68 22.47 2.09 6.88
N PHE A 69 22.47 0.91 6.25
CA PHE A 69 23.71 0.30 5.77
C PHE A 69 24.39 1.15 4.69
N GLY A 70 23.62 1.69 3.74
CA GLY A 70 24.15 2.56 2.69
C GLY A 70 24.77 3.86 3.22
N LEU A 71 24.12 4.54 4.17
CA LEU A 71 24.63 5.80 4.70
C LEU A 71 25.74 5.60 5.73
N HIS A 72 25.63 4.58 6.59
CA HIS A 72 26.63 4.33 7.63
C HIS A 72 27.92 3.75 7.05
N PHE A 73 27.83 2.66 6.28
CA PHE A 73 29.01 2.00 5.71
C PHE A 73 29.47 2.61 4.39
N GLY A 74 28.55 3.14 3.57
CA GLY A 74 28.90 3.74 2.28
C GLY A 74 29.36 5.19 2.36
N CYS A 75 28.73 6.01 3.20
CA CYS A 75 29.03 7.45 3.33
C CYS A 75 29.76 7.81 4.65
N GLY A 76 29.94 6.87 5.58
CA GLY A 76 30.64 7.10 6.84
C GLY A 76 29.89 7.96 7.85
N PHE A 77 28.57 8.13 7.70
CA PHE A 77 27.78 8.91 8.66
C PHE A 77 27.74 8.22 10.03
N THR A 78 27.87 9.01 11.10
CA THR A 78 27.78 8.49 12.47
C THR A 78 26.33 8.12 12.83
N ASN A 79 26.17 7.19 13.78
CA ASN A 79 24.84 6.77 14.25
C ASN A 79 24.00 7.95 14.77
N THR A 80 24.63 8.94 15.42
CA THR A 80 23.95 10.13 15.94
C THR A 80 23.40 11.02 14.83
N GLN A 81 24.13 11.17 13.72
CA GLN A 81 23.67 11.92 12.54
C GLN A 81 22.52 11.21 11.82
N LEU A 82 22.47 9.88 11.87
CA LEU A 82 21.45 9.07 11.21
C LEU A 82 20.17 8.88 12.05
N ALA A 83 20.25 9.05 13.37
CA ALA A 83 19.12 8.80 14.26
C ALA A 83 17.86 9.61 13.89
N PHE A 84 18.00 10.93 13.73
CA PHE A 84 16.88 11.81 13.38
C PHE A 84 16.31 11.55 11.97
N PRO A 85 17.11 11.50 10.89
CA PRO A 85 16.57 11.24 9.55
C PRO A 85 15.95 9.84 9.43
N LEU A 86 16.54 8.80 10.04
CA LEU A 86 15.95 7.46 10.01
C LEU A 86 14.64 7.38 10.81
N ALA A 87 14.55 8.06 11.96
CA ALA A 87 13.29 8.17 12.70
C ALA A 87 12.21 8.91 11.88
N ALA A 88 12.60 9.98 11.18
CA ALA A 88 11.68 10.70 10.29
C ALA A 88 11.19 9.80 9.13
N VAL A 89 12.07 8.99 8.56
CA VAL A 89 11.71 8.00 7.52
C VAL A 89 10.78 6.92 8.08
N PHE A 90 11.07 6.40 9.29
CA PHE A 90 10.24 5.38 9.95
C PHE A 90 8.80 5.85 10.17
N ILE A 91 8.57 7.14 10.42
CA ILE A 91 7.23 7.70 10.60
C ILE A 91 6.62 8.12 9.26
N GLY A 92 7.38 8.83 8.42
CA GLY A 92 6.87 9.43 7.19
C GLY A 92 6.52 8.41 6.12
N VAL A 93 7.34 7.37 5.95
CA VAL A 93 7.16 6.37 4.89
C VAL A 93 5.84 5.59 5.06
N PRO A 94 5.52 5.02 6.24
CA PRO A 94 4.24 4.35 6.45
C PRO A 94 3.03 5.21 6.11
N ILE A 95 3.05 6.49 6.50
CA ILE A 95 1.95 7.45 6.27
C ILE A 95 1.74 7.68 4.78
N VAL A 96 2.81 7.89 4.03
CA VAL A 96 2.75 8.13 2.58
C VAL A 96 2.33 6.86 1.84
N MET A 97 2.90 5.71 2.21
CA MET A 97 2.64 4.44 1.55
C MET A 97 1.36 3.74 1.98
N TRP A 98 0.65 4.21 3.01
CA TRP A 98 -0.56 3.56 3.51
C TRP A 98 -1.60 3.29 2.40
N ARG A 99 -1.81 4.28 1.51
CA ARG A 99 -2.73 4.15 0.37
C ARG A 99 -2.26 3.10 -0.64
N HIS A 100 -0.97 3.10 -0.93
CA HIS A 100 -0.35 2.17 -1.86
C HIS A 100 -0.36 0.75 -1.31
N ALA A 101 -0.06 0.56 -0.02
CA ALA A 101 -0.08 -0.75 0.62
C ALA A 101 -1.47 -1.39 0.56
N ARG A 102 -2.53 -0.62 0.84
CA ARG A 102 -3.92 -1.10 0.68
C ARG A 102 -4.25 -1.45 -0.76
N SER A 103 -3.86 -0.61 -1.71
CA SER A 103 -4.14 -0.85 -3.12
C SER A 103 -3.35 -2.04 -3.69
N ILE A 104 -2.12 -2.25 -3.26
CA ILE A 104 -1.28 -3.38 -3.65
C ILE A 104 -1.84 -4.67 -3.05
N TRP A 105 -2.23 -4.66 -1.78
CA TRP A 105 -2.89 -5.81 -1.14
C TRP A 105 -4.14 -6.25 -1.92
N LEU A 106 -5.03 -5.30 -2.23
CA LEU A 106 -6.22 -5.55 -3.07
C LEU A 106 -5.88 -6.08 -4.46
N ALA A 107 -4.85 -5.54 -5.11
CA ALA A 107 -4.42 -6.00 -6.43
C ALA A 107 -3.83 -7.41 -6.37
N MET A 108 -3.04 -7.73 -5.34
CA MET A 108 -2.48 -9.05 -5.11
C MET A 108 -3.58 -10.07 -4.82
N ASP A 109 -4.49 -9.76 -3.90
CA ASP A 109 -5.62 -10.62 -3.53
C ASP A 109 -6.50 -10.90 -4.74
N CYS A 110 -6.79 -9.89 -5.56
CA CYS A 110 -7.51 -10.07 -6.82
C CYS A 110 -6.77 -10.96 -7.83
N VAL A 111 -5.44 -11.03 -7.79
CA VAL A 111 -4.67 -11.94 -8.64
C VAL A 111 -4.67 -13.37 -8.09
N PHE A 112 -4.59 -13.54 -6.77
CA PHE A 112 -4.57 -14.86 -6.12
C PHE A 112 -5.95 -15.51 -6.08
N ASP A 113 -6.98 -14.78 -5.68
CA ASP A 113 -8.36 -15.26 -5.56
C ASP A 113 -9.28 -14.61 -6.61
N ARG A 114 -8.97 -14.80 -7.89
CA ARG A 114 -9.82 -14.26 -8.98
C ARG A 114 -11.26 -14.76 -8.92
N THR A 115 -11.46 -15.99 -8.47
CA THR A 115 -12.76 -16.67 -8.37
C THR A 115 -13.68 -15.99 -7.38
N GLY A 116 -13.20 -15.69 -6.17
CA GLY A 116 -14.01 -14.98 -5.20
C GLY A 116 -14.41 -13.60 -5.71
N PHE A 117 -13.56 -12.92 -6.50
CA PHE A 117 -13.96 -11.66 -7.13
C PHE A 117 -15.00 -11.84 -8.23
N ALA A 118 -15.06 -12.98 -8.92
CA ALA A 118 -16.00 -13.29 -10.00
C ALA A 118 -17.45 -13.52 -9.54
N GLU A 119 -17.64 -14.01 -8.32
CA GLU A 119 -18.94 -14.44 -7.79
C GLU A 119 -19.75 -13.31 -7.11
N ASP A 120 -19.14 -12.15 -6.82
CA ASP A 120 -19.79 -10.98 -6.19
C ASP A 120 -20.73 -10.20 -7.15
N GLU A 121 -21.57 -10.88 -7.94
CA GLU A 121 -22.58 -10.31 -8.86
C GLU A 121 -23.96 -10.13 -8.22
#